data_AF-A0A957K1E1-F1
#
_entry.id   AF-A0A957K1E1-F1
#
_cell.length_a   1.000
_cell.length_b   1.000
_cell.length_c   1.000
_cell.angle_alpha   90.00
_cell.angle_beta   90.00
_cell.angle_gamma   90.00
#
_symmetry.space_group_name_H-M   'P 1'
#
loop_
_entity.id
_entity.type
_entity.pdbx_description
1 polymer ?
#
loop_
_entity_poly.entity_id
_entity_poly.type
_entity_poly.pdbx_seq_one_letter_code
_entity_poly.pdbx_strand_id
1 'polypeptide(L)'
;MTAVCPFHDFSAEFDPLDLTNPFPLLAAAQAEEPIFYSPDIGYWVVTRHEEIKAIFRDHETFTAENTITPIVPFSDEVRALL
;
A
#
# COMPACT_ATOMS: atom_id res chain seq x y z
N MET A 1 -3.76 17.00 -22.05
CA MET A 1 -4.25 17.37 -20.70
C MET A 1 -4.39 16.07 -19.92
N THR A 2 -3.36 15.67 -19.18
CA THR A 2 -3.48 14.52 -18.28
C THR A 2 -4.32 14.97 -17.09
N ALA A 3 -5.51 14.40 -16.93
CA ALA A 3 -6.28 14.59 -15.71
C ALA A 3 -5.45 14.02 -14.55
N VAL A 4 -5.05 14.89 -13.61
CA VAL A 4 -4.39 14.45 -12.38
C VAL A 4 -5.50 14.12 -11.39
N CYS A 5 -5.46 12.90 -10.83
CA CYS A 5 -6.39 12.52 -9.77
C CYS A 5 -6.11 13.43 -8.55
N PRO A 6 -7.09 14.14 -8.00
CA PRO A 6 -6.89 15.04 -6.86
C PRO A 6 -6.51 14.32 -5.55
N PHE A 7 -6.46 12.98 -5.57
CA PHE A 7 -6.03 12.10 -4.49
C PHE A 7 -4.76 11.34 -4.93
N HIS A 8 -3.73 12.08 -5.35
CA HIS A 8 -2.46 11.48 -5.81
C HIS A 8 -1.22 12.16 -5.23
N ASP A 9 -1.39 13.23 -4.44
CA ASP A 9 -0.26 13.98 -3.89
C ASP A 9 0.49 13.13 -2.86
N PHE A 10 -0.21 12.43 -1.96
CA PHE A 10 0.44 11.52 -1.01
C PHE A 10 1.12 10.33 -1.66
N SER A 11 0.58 9.86 -2.79
CA SER A 11 1.16 8.74 -3.52
C SER A 11 2.56 9.06 -4.05
N ALA A 12 2.87 10.32 -4.34
CA ALA A 12 4.17 10.70 -4.89
C ALA A 12 5.26 10.78 -3.81
N GLU A 13 4.87 11.05 -2.56
CA GLU A 13 5.79 11.15 -1.41
C GLU A 13 5.99 9.82 -0.67
N PHE A 14 5.14 8.83 -0.95
CA PHE A 14 5.15 7.54 -0.27
C PHE A 14 6.11 6.53 -0.90
N ASP A 15 7.29 6.39 -0.29
CA ASP A 15 8.17 5.25 -0.51
C ASP A 15 7.84 4.12 0.49
N PRO A 16 7.22 3.00 0.05
CA PRO A 16 6.88 1.88 0.92
C PRO A 16 8.10 1.09 1.42
N LEU A 17 9.28 1.28 0.82
CA LEU A 17 10.50 0.54 1.16
C LEU A 17 11.45 1.33 2.07
N ASP A 18 11.21 2.65 2.27
CA ASP A 18 11.90 3.43 3.29
C ASP A 18 11.32 3.15 4.69
N LEU A 19 11.95 2.21 5.39
CA LEU A 19 11.58 1.82 6.74
C LEU A 19 12.29 2.63 7.83
N THR A 20 13.06 3.68 7.46
CA THR A 20 13.88 4.43 8.42
C THR A 20 13.03 5.12 9.47
N ASN A 21 11.95 5.80 9.05
CA ASN A 21 10.96 6.41 9.93
C ASN A 21 9.62 6.69 9.20
N PRO A 22 8.75 5.69 9.00
CA PRO A 22 7.52 5.86 8.23
C PRO A 22 6.42 6.62 8.98
N PHE A 23 6.50 6.75 10.31
CA PHE A 23 5.39 7.23 11.14
C PHE A 23 4.94 8.67 10.84
N PRO A 24 5.84 9.66 10.62
CA PRO A 24 5.41 11.02 10.29
C PRO A 24 4.60 11.10 9.00
N LEU A 25 5.05 10.38 7.96
CA LEU A 25 4.37 10.31 6.68
C LEU A 25 3.00 9.63 6.82
N LEU A 26 2.94 8.49 7.53
CA LEU A 26 1.68 7.79 7.79
C LEU A 26 0.70 8.64 8.61
N ALA A 27 1.19 9.46 9.55
CA ALA A 27 0.35 10.37 10.33
C ALA A 27 -0.24 11.48 9.45
N ALA A 28 0.55 12.04 8.53
CA ALA A 28 0.08 13.02 7.56
C ALA A 28 -0.97 12.41 6.62
N ALA A 29 -0.72 11.19 6.11
CA ALA A 29 -1.68 10.46 5.29
C ALA A 29 -3.00 10.21 6.04
N GLN A 30 -2.98 9.82 7.32
CA GLN A 30 -4.20 9.64 8.10
C GLN A 30 -5.07 10.90 8.22
N ALA A 31 -4.42 12.07 8.30
CA ALA A 31 -5.08 13.37 8.45
C ALA A 31 -5.66 13.89 7.14
N GLU A 32 -4.91 13.76 6.05
CA GLU A 32 -5.20 14.43 4.77
C GLU A 32 -5.75 13.47 3.71
N GLU A 33 -5.10 12.32 3.51
CA GLU A 33 -5.41 11.36 2.45
C GLU A 33 -5.31 9.91 2.97
N PRO A 34 -6.30 9.43 3.74
CA PRO A 34 -6.19 8.18 4.50
C PRO A 34 -6.24 6.91 3.65
N ILE A 35 -6.65 7.04 2.39
CA ILE A 35 -6.71 5.99 1.38
C ILE A 35 -6.16 6.56 0.08
N PHE A 36 -5.07 5.99 -0.43
CA PHE A 36 -4.46 6.41 -1.69
C PHE A 36 -3.90 5.18 -2.42
N TYR A 37 -3.68 5.32 -3.72
CA TYR A 37 -3.06 4.28 -4.54
C TYR A 37 -1.58 4.57 -4.72
N SER A 38 -0.70 3.62 -4.39
CA SER A 38 0.75 3.71 -4.65
C SER A 38 1.09 2.96 -5.96
N PRO A 39 1.47 3.67 -7.04
CA PRO A 39 1.83 3.04 -8.31
C PRO A 39 3.16 2.27 -8.23
N ASP A 40 4.04 2.63 -7.29
CA ASP A 40 5.36 2.01 -7.14
C ASP A 40 5.28 0.54 -6.74
N ILE A 41 4.29 0.19 -5.91
CA ILE A 41 4.01 -1.20 -5.52
C ILE A 41 2.75 -1.74 -6.17
N GLY A 42 1.90 -0.89 -6.73
CA GLY A 42 0.64 -1.27 -7.36
C GLY A 42 -0.49 -1.58 -6.38
N TYR A 43 -0.46 -1.03 -5.16
CA TYR A 43 -1.42 -1.31 -4.08
C TYR A 43 -2.18 -0.07 -3.63
N TRP A 44 -3.39 -0.30 -3.11
CA TRP A 44 -4.07 0.65 -2.26
C TRP A 44 -3.46 0.62 -0.86
N VAL A 45 -3.16 1.81 -0.33
CA VAL A 45 -2.67 2.01 1.03
C VAL A 45 -3.81 2.57 1.88
N VAL A 46 -4.08 1.92 3.01
CA VAL A 46 -5.16 2.30 3.94
C VAL A 46 -4.54 2.53 5.32
N THR A 47 -4.69 3.74 5.86
CA THR A 47 -3.95 4.14 7.06
C THR A 47 -4.82 4.33 8.31
N ARG A 48 -6.15 4.48 8.15
CA ARG A 48 -7.08 4.65 9.29
C ARG A 48 -7.39 3.33 9.98
N HIS A 49 -7.28 3.33 11.31
CA HIS A 49 -7.52 2.15 12.14
C HIS A 49 -8.92 1.53 11.96
N GLU A 50 -9.96 2.36 11.81
CA GLU A 50 -11.34 1.89 11.61
C GLU A 50 -11.51 1.16 10.28
N GLU A 51 -10.95 1.71 9.20
CA GLU A 51 -10.98 1.11 7.85
C GLU A 51 -10.19 -0.19 7.81
N ILE A 52 -8.99 -0.21 8.41
CA ILE A 52 -8.20 -1.44 8.55
C ILE A 52 -9.03 -2.51 9.25
N LYS A 53 -9.68 -2.18 10.38
CA LYS A 53 -10.53 -3.14 11.10
C LYS A 53 -11.78 -3.58 10.32
N ALA A 54 -12.29 -2.78 9.40
CA ALA A 54 -13.40 -3.16 8.54
C ALA A 54 -12.93 -4.17 7.49
N ILE A 55 -11.83 -3.86 6.80
CA ILE A 55 -11.18 -4.74 5.81
C ILE A 55 -10.83 -6.10 6.42
N PHE A 56 -10.19 -6.10 7.59
CA PHE A 56 -9.81 -7.34 8.29
C PHE A 56 -10.98 -8.22 8.72
N ARG A 57 -12.23 -7.73 8.69
CA ARG A 57 -13.43 -8.52 9.05
C ARG A 57 -14.19 -9.06 7.86
N ASP A 58 -13.95 -8.51 6.67
CA ASP A 58 -14.63 -8.90 5.43
C ASP A 58 -13.68 -9.73 4.55
N HIS A 59 -13.49 -10.99 4.94
CA HIS A 59 -12.62 -11.91 4.19
C HIS A 59 -13.20 -12.39 2.86
N GLU A 60 -14.51 -12.20 2.65
CA GLU A 60 -15.17 -12.54 1.38
C GLU A 60 -14.79 -11.52 0.30
N THR A 61 -14.76 -10.23 0.66
CA THR A 61 -14.31 -9.16 -0.24
C THR A 61 -12.79 -9.02 -0.26
N PHE A 62 -12.12 -9.13 0.90
CA PHE A 62 -10.68 -8.91 1.05
C PHE A 62 -9.97 -10.22 1.44
N THR A 63 -9.51 -10.97 0.44
CA THR A 63 -8.79 -12.22 0.66
C THR A 63 -7.38 -11.98 1.18
N ALA A 64 -6.83 -12.94 1.92
CA ALA A 64 -5.44 -12.92 2.38
C ALA A 64 -4.47 -13.63 1.42
N GLU A 65 -4.91 -13.98 0.20
CA GLU A 65 -4.14 -14.78 -0.77
C GLU A 65 -2.81 -14.11 -1.14
N ASN A 66 -2.80 -12.78 -1.21
CA ASN A 66 -1.64 -12.00 -1.59
C ASN A 66 -0.61 -11.78 -0.47
N THR A 67 -0.86 -12.22 0.77
CA THR A 67 -0.03 -11.89 1.95
C THR A 67 1.40 -12.40 1.89
N ILE A 68 1.66 -13.42 1.08
CA ILE A 68 3.00 -13.98 0.83
C ILE A 68 3.58 -13.59 -0.54
N THR A 69 2.86 -12.75 -1.30
CA THR A 69 3.33 -12.28 -2.60
C THR A 69 4.46 -11.29 -2.37
N PRO A 70 5.64 -11.50 -2.96
CA PRO A 70 6.75 -10.59 -2.77
C PRO A 70 6.49 -9.28 -3.51
N ILE A 71 6.77 -8.15 -2.85
CA ILE A 71 6.67 -6.81 -3.46
C ILE A 71 7.76 -6.61 -4.52
N VAL A 72 8.96 -7.14 -4.25
CA VAL A 72 10.07 -7.18 -5.21
C VAL A 72 10.16 -8.58 -5.81
N PRO A 73 10.30 -8.73 -7.14
CA PRO A 73 10.48 -10.02 -7.77
C PRO A 73 11.54 -10.90 -7.08
N PHE A 74 11.20 -12.16 -6.83
CA PHE A 74 12.18 -13.16 -6.42
C PHE A 74 13.31 -13.28 -7.46
N SER A 75 14.52 -13.57 -6.99
CA SER A 75 15.65 -13.87 -7.88
C SER A 75 15.35 -15.12 -8.71
N ASP A 76 16.10 -15.29 -9.81
CA ASP A 76 15.92 -16.44 -10.69
C ASP A 76 16.21 -17.76 -9.96
N GLU A 77 17.15 -17.77 -9.01
CA GLU A 77 17.44 -18.96 -8.19
C GLU A 77 16.26 -19.34 -7.28
N VAL A 78 15.57 -18.36 -6.69
CA VAL A 78 14.41 -18.63 -5.82
C VAL A 78 13.22 -19.09 -6.65
N ARG A 79 13.00 -18.48 -7.83
CA ARG A 79 11.92 -18.89 -8.75
C ARG A 79 12.07 -20.32 -9.26
N ALA A 80 13.28 -20.85 -9.35
CA ALA A 80 13.54 -22.22 -9.77
C ALA A 80 13.14 -23.28 -8.73
N LEU A 81 12.83 -22.89 -7.48
CA LEU A 81 12.51 -23.78 -6.37
C LEU A 81 11.01 -23.77 -5.94
N LEU A 82 10.21 -22.87 -6.50
CA LEU A 82 8.76 -22.70 -6.23
C LEU A 82 7.92 -23.47 -7.26
#